data_AF-A0A8V0XHY9-F1
#
_entry.id   AF-A0A8V0XHY9-F1
#
_cell.length_a   1.000
_cell.length_b   1.000
_cell.length_c   1.000
_cell.angle_alpha   90.00
_cell.angle_beta   90.00
_cell.angle_gamma   90.00
#
_symmetry.space_group_name_H-M   'P 1'
#
loop_
_entity.id
_entity.type
_entity.pdbx_description
1 polymer ?
#
loop_
_entity_poly.entity_id
_entity_poly.type
_entity_poly.pdbx_seq_one_letter_code
_entity_poly.pdbx_strand_id
1 'polypeptide(L)'
;MVVGIACGQTSSMAVVNNGEVYGWGYNGNGQLGLGNNGNQLTPCRVAALHGVCILQIACGYAHTLALTDEGLLYAWGANTYGQLGTGNKSNQLSPLQIMMEKERVVEIAACHSAHTSAAKTQSGQVYMWGQCRGQSVVLPHLTHFACTDDVFACFATPAVMWRLLSVEQEDFLTVAESLKKEFDSPETADLKFQVDGKYIHVHKAVLKIRCEHFRTMFQSYWNEDMKEVIEIDQFSYPVYRAFLEYLYTDSVDLPPEDAIGLLDLATSYCENRLKKLCQHIIKRGITVENAFSLLSAAVRYDAEDLEDFCFKFCVNHLTEVTQTTAFWQMDGPLLKEFIAKASKCGAFKN
;
A
#
# COMPACT_ATOMS: atom_id res chain seq x y z
N MET A 1 -23.75 -31.43 7.97
CA MET A 1 -24.02 -30.16 7.25
C MET A 1 -22.82 -29.83 6.40
N VAL A 2 -23.02 -29.24 5.21
CA VAL A 2 -21.89 -28.76 4.38
C VAL A 2 -21.33 -27.48 5.01
N VAL A 3 -20.01 -27.42 5.20
CA VAL A 3 -19.31 -26.27 5.80
C VAL A 3 -18.35 -25.59 4.83
N GLY A 4 -18.04 -26.24 3.69
CA GLY A 4 -17.27 -25.63 2.61
C GLY A 4 -17.58 -26.27 1.27
N ILE A 5 -17.54 -25.47 0.21
CA ILE A 5 -17.65 -25.93 -1.18
C ILE A 5 -16.52 -25.26 -1.97
N ALA A 6 -15.84 -26.04 -2.79
CA ALA A 6 -14.84 -25.58 -3.74
C ALA A 6 -15.20 -26.05 -5.15
N CYS A 7 -15.04 -25.18 -6.13
CA CYS A 7 -15.39 -25.46 -7.53
C CYS A 7 -14.14 -25.41 -8.40
N GLY A 8 -13.86 -26.50 -9.10
CA GLY A 8 -12.95 -26.52 -10.25
C GLY A 8 -13.68 -26.15 -11.54
N GLN A 9 -13.03 -26.38 -12.70
CA GLN A 9 -13.62 -26.00 -14.00
C GLN A 9 -14.94 -26.73 -14.31
N THR A 10 -14.97 -28.04 -14.05
CA THR A 10 -16.11 -28.92 -14.38
C THR A 10 -16.39 -29.93 -13.26
N SER A 11 -15.86 -29.67 -12.07
CA SER A 11 -16.01 -30.50 -10.88
C SER A 11 -16.26 -29.64 -9.65
N SER A 12 -16.96 -30.19 -8.67
CA SER A 12 -17.21 -29.55 -7.39
C SER A 12 -16.84 -30.51 -6.26
N MET A 13 -16.31 -29.95 -5.19
CA MET A 13 -15.96 -30.64 -3.96
C MET A 13 -16.66 -29.96 -2.80
N ALA A 14 -17.12 -30.72 -1.83
CA ALA A 14 -17.70 -30.22 -0.60
C ALA A 14 -17.07 -30.90 0.61
N VAL A 15 -16.86 -30.11 1.65
CA VAL A 15 -16.51 -30.56 2.98
C VAL A 15 -17.73 -30.41 3.88
N VAL A 16 -18.01 -31.47 4.62
CA VAL A 16 -19.07 -31.49 5.64
C VAL A 16 -18.48 -31.35 7.04
N ASN A 17 -19.31 -30.97 8.01
CA ASN A 17 -18.93 -30.63 9.38
C ASN A 17 -18.17 -31.72 10.16
N ASN A 18 -18.21 -32.97 9.73
CA ASN A 18 -17.42 -34.07 10.30
C ASN A 18 -16.07 -34.26 9.59
N GLY A 19 -15.67 -33.35 8.71
CA GLY A 19 -14.43 -33.37 7.95
C GLY A 19 -14.45 -34.27 6.71
N GLU A 20 -15.55 -34.97 6.41
CA GLU A 20 -15.64 -35.80 5.21
C GLU A 20 -15.74 -34.96 3.92
N VAL A 21 -15.20 -35.53 2.83
CA VAL A 21 -15.17 -34.89 1.51
C VAL A 21 -16.05 -35.64 0.52
N TYR A 22 -16.83 -34.87 -0.25
CA TYR A 22 -17.67 -35.36 -1.33
C TYR A 22 -17.34 -34.62 -2.62
N GLY A 23 -17.24 -35.34 -3.74
CA GLY A 23 -16.94 -34.77 -5.05
C GLY A 23 -17.96 -35.19 -6.11
N TRP A 24 -18.25 -34.30 -7.05
CA TRP A 24 -19.09 -34.59 -8.22
C TRP A 24 -18.68 -33.77 -9.44
N GLY A 25 -19.14 -34.17 -10.62
CA GLY A 25 -18.84 -33.58 -11.92
C GLY A 25 -17.88 -34.44 -12.76
N TYR A 26 -17.09 -33.76 -13.57
CA TYR A 26 -16.10 -34.37 -14.46
C TYR A 26 -14.89 -34.91 -13.67
N ASN A 27 -14.41 -36.09 -14.04
CA ASN A 27 -13.32 -36.78 -13.34
C ASN A 27 -12.25 -37.35 -14.30
N GLY A 28 -12.15 -36.83 -15.53
CA GLY A 28 -11.24 -37.39 -16.54
C GLY A 28 -9.75 -37.34 -16.18
N ASN A 29 -9.36 -36.52 -15.21
CA ASN A 29 -7.99 -36.44 -14.68
C ASN A 29 -7.87 -36.95 -13.24
N GLY A 30 -8.93 -37.54 -12.68
CA GLY A 30 -8.96 -37.97 -11.28
C GLY A 30 -9.22 -36.85 -10.27
N GLN A 31 -9.71 -35.67 -10.71
CA GLN A 31 -9.92 -34.51 -9.82
C GLN A 31 -10.93 -34.74 -8.68
N LEU A 32 -11.76 -35.79 -8.76
CA LEU A 32 -12.66 -36.18 -7.67
C LEU A 32 -11.99 -37.07 -6.62
N GLY A 33 -10.78 -37.60 -6.87
CA GLY A 33 -10.03 -38.38 -5.87
C GLY A 33 -10.58 -39.77 -5.59
N LEU A 34 -11.38 -40.34 -6.50
CA LEU A 34 -12.12 -41.59 -6.29
C LEU A 34 -11.32 -42.86 -6.67
N GLY A 35 -10.03 -42.73 -6.97
CA GLY A 35 -9.18 -43.83 -7.44
C GLY A 35 -9.49 -44.29 -8.87
N ASN A 36 -10.27 -43.51 -9.62
CA ASN A 36 -10.67 -43.81 -11.00
C ASN A 36 -10.92 -42.49 -11.79
N ASN A 37 -11.22 -42.61 -13.09
CA ASN A 37 -11.51 -41.48 -13.98
C ASN A 37 -13.01 -41.35 -14.35
N GLY A 38 -13.90 -42.02 -13.63
CA GLY A 38 -15.34 -42.02 -13.89
C GLY A 38 -16.01 -40.76 -13.36
N ASN A 39 -16.75 -40.06 -14.22
CA ASN A 39 -17.55 -38.90 -13.84
C ASN A 39 -18.63 -39.28 -12.81
N GLN A 40 -18.99 -38.33 -11.95
CA GLN A 40 -20.05 -38.52 -10.96
C GLN A 40 -21.13 -37.46 -11.13
N LEU A 41 -22.37 -37.88 -11.40
CA LEU A 41 -23.49 -36.94 -11.54
C LEU A 41 -24.06 -36.49 -10.18
N THR A 42 -23.71 -37.20 -9.11
CA THR A 42 -24.16 -36.91 -7.75
C THR A 42 -22.97 -36.92 -6.79
N PRO A 43 -23.05 -36.21 -5.64
CA PRO A 43 -21.97 -36.18 -4.66
C PRO A 43 -21.54 -37.58 -4.23
N CYS A 44 -20.26 -37.90 -4.50
CA CYS A 44 -19.66 -39.19 -4.15
C CYS A 44 -18.55 -38.98 -3.11
N ARG A 45 -18.55 -39.80 -2.06
CA ARG A 45 -17.59 -39.69 -0.97
C ARG A 45 -16.17 -40.06 -1.42
N VAL A 46 -15.19 -39.24 -1.06
CA VAL A 46 -13.76 -39.54 -1.27
C VAL A 46 -13.28 -40.51 -0.18
N ALA A 47 -13.48 -41.82 -0.41
CA ALA A 47 -13.19 -42.85 0.59
C ALA A 47 -11.72 -42.91 1.04
N ALA A 48 -10.78 -42.46 0.21
CA ALA A 48 -9.36 -42.38 0.53
C ALA A 48 -9.03 -41.42 1.69
N LEU A 49 -9.92 -40.48 2.03
CA LEU A 49 -9.79 -39.56 3.17
C LEU A 49 -10.60 -40.02 4.39
N HIS A 50 -11.00 -41.30 4.44
CA HIS A 50 -11.71 -41.81 5.61
C HIS A 50 -10.85 -41.71 6.87
N GLY A 51 -11.41 -41.13 7.94
CA GLY A 51 -10.72 -40.90 9.21
C GLY A 51 -9.81 -39.66 9.22
N VAL A 52 -9.73 -38.92 8.12
CA VAL A 52 -8.98 -37.65 8.04
C VAL A 52 -9.97 -36.49 8.14
N CYS A 53 -9.77 -35.59 9.10
CA CYS A 53 -10.64 -34.43 9.29
C CYS A 53 -10.18 -33.27 8.40
N ILE A 54 -10.92 -32.98 7.33
CA ILE A 54 -10.60 -31.91 6.39
C ILE A 54 -11.26 -30.60 6.82
N LEU A 55 -10.44 -29.56 7.00
CA LEU A 55 -10.88 -28.21 7.34
C LEU A 55 -11.14 -27.35 6.09
N GLN A 56 -10.30 -27.50 5.06
CA GLN A 56 -10.37 -26.67 3.86
C GLN A 56 -10.16 -27.52 2.61
N ILE A 57 -10.89 -27.18 1.55
CA ILE A 57 -10.65 -27.67 0.19
C ILE A 57 -10.44 -26.48 -0.72
N ALA A 58 -9.48 -26.59 -1.63
CA ALA A 58 -9.30 -25.68 -2.74
C ALA A 58 -9.27 -26.46 -4.06
N CYS A 59 -9.98 -25.98 -5.08
CA CYS A 59 -9.97 -26.57 -6.41
C CYS A 59 -9.31 -25.61 -7.39
N GLY A 60 -8.33 -26.11 -8.15
CA GLY A 60 -7.84 -25.43 -9.34
C GLY A 60 -8.58 -25.89 -10.59
N TYR A 61 -7.96 -25.71 -11.78
CA TYR A 61 -8.61 -26.07 -13.05
C TYR A 61 -9.12 -27.53 -13.09
N ALA A 62 -8.26 -28.50 -12.77
CA ALA A 62 -8.56 -29.93 -12.76
C ALA A 62 -7.78 -30.67 -11.66
N HIS A 63 -7.45 -29.99 -10.57
CA HIS A 63 -6.77 -30.56 -9.40
C HIS A 63 -7.42 -30.03 -8.12
N THR A 64 -7.22 -30.77 -7.04
CA THR A 64 -7.81 -30.47 -5.73
C THR A 64 -6.72 -30.55 -4.67
N LEU A 65 -6.73 -29.58 -3.76
CA LEU A 65 -5.97 -29.55 -2.54
C LEU A 65 -6.91 -29.70 -1.34
N ALA A 66 -6.45 -30.38 -0.29
CA ALA A 66 -7.17 -30.47 0.98
C ALA A 66 -6.22 -30.27 2.16
N LEU A 67 -6.69 -29.51 3.15
CA LEU A 67 -5.97 -29.20 4.39
C LEU A 67 -6.67 -29.88 5.56
N THR A 68 -5.92 -30.66 6.33
CA THR A 68 -6.44 -31.32 7.53
C THR A 68 -6.39 -30.41 8.76
N ASP A 69 -7.09 -30.81 9.82
CA ASP A 69 -7.01 -30.20 11.16
C ASP A 69 -5.67 -30.42 11.86
N GLU A 70 -4.90 -31.42 11.45
CA GLU A 70 -3.50 -31.62 11.84
C GLU A 70 -2.53 -30.75 11.04
N GLY A 71 -3.03 -30.00 10.05
CA GLY A 71 -2.24 -29.15 9.15
C GLY A 71 -1.43 -29.92 8.11
N LEU A 72 -1.92 -31.11 7.72
CA LEU A 72 -1.38 -31.90 6.63
C LEU A 72 -2.03 -31.46 5.31
N LEU A 73 -1.22 -31.44 4.25
CA LEU A 73 -1.66 -31.11 2.90
C LEU A 73 -1.82 -32.36 2.05
N TYR A 74 -2.95 -32.49 1.37
CA TYR A 74 -3.22 -33.53 0.37
C TYR A 74 -3.48 -32.89 -0.98
N ALA A 75 -3.07 -33.55 -2.07
CA ALA A 75 -3.33 -33.12 -3.43
C ALA A 75 -3.68 -34.29 -4.35
N TRP A 76 -4.58 -34.06 -5.31
CA TRP A 76 -4.93 -35.03 -6.36
C TRP A 76 -5.51 -34.38 -7.62
N GLY A 77 -5.67 -35.17 -8.68
CA GLY A 77 -6.17 -34.75 -9.99
C GLY A 77 -5.06 -34.59 -11.04
N ALA A 78 -5.26 -33.63 -11.95
CA ALA A 78 -4.31 -33.32 -13.01
C ALA A 78 -2.98 -32.80 -12.47
N ASN A 79 -1.86 -33.21 -13.07
CA ASN A 79 -0.51 -32.83 -12.63
C ASN A 79 0.46 -32.46 -13.77
N THR A 80 -0.03 -32.22 -14.98
CA THR A 80 0.81 -31.96 -16.17
C THR A 80 1.82 -30.82 -15.99
N TYR A 81 1.54 -29.86 -15.11
CA TYR A 81 2.40 -28.72 -14.80
C TYR A 81 3.07 -28.80 -13.43
N GLY A 82 2.94 -29.92 -12.71
CA GLY A 82 3.47 -30.07 -11.35
C GLY A 82 2.59 -29.49 -10.26
N GLN A 83 1.32 -29.15 -10.56
CA GLN A 83 0.39 -28.51 -9.63
C GLN A 83 0.03 -29.33 -8.40
N LEU A 84 0.40 -30.61 -8.34
CA LEU A 84 0.24 -31.43 -7.13
C LEU A 84 1.43 -31.33 -6.17
N GLY A 85 2.58 -30.81 -6.60
CA GLY A 85 3.75 -30.67 -5.73
C GLY A 85 4.43 -32.00 -5.36
N THR A 86 4.23 -33.04 -6.16
CA THR A 86 4.67 -34.43 -5.87
C THR A 86 6.08 -34.75 -6.37
N GLY A 87 6.81 -33.78 -6.91
CA GLY A 87 8.12 -33.97 -7.54
C GLY A 87 8.06 -34.60 -8.93
N ASN A 88 6.87 -34.80 -9.49
CA ASN A 88 6.66 -35.33 -10.83
C ASN A 88 5.46 -34.66 -11.52
N LYS A 89 5.10 -35.15 -12.71
CA LYS A 89 4.01 -34.61 -13.55
C LYS A 89 2.87 -35.61 -13.80
N SER A 90 2.81 -36.68 -12.99
CA SER A 90 1.82 -37.73 -13.15
C SER A 90 0.54 -37.39 -12.39
N ASN A 91 -0.60 -37.51 -13.07
CA ASN A 91 -1.92 -37.34 -12.45
C ASN A 91 -2.09 -38.30 -11.27
N GLN A 92 -2.82 -37.88 -10.26
CA GLN A 92 -3.13 -38.69 -9.09
C GLN A 92 -4.64 -38.91 -9.01
N LEU A 93 -5.06 -40.16 -9.06
CA LEU A 93 -6.49 -40.52 -9.03
C LEU A 93 -7.06 -40.56 -7.62
N SER A 94 -6.19 -40.58 -6.62
CA SER A 94 -6.51 -40.59 -5.20
C SER A 94 -5.71 -39.51 -4.48
N PRO A 95 -6.25 -38.94 -3.39
CA PRO A 95 -5.54 -38.03 -2.50
C PRO A 95 -4.17 -38.57 -2.10
N LEU A 96 -3.13 -37.77 -2.32
CA LEU A 96 -1.77 -38.05 -1.91
C LEU A 96 -1.30 -36.95 -0.96
N GLN A 97 -0.73 -37.36 0.17
CA GLN A 97 -0.15 -36.41 1.13
C GLN A 97 1.11 -35.78 0.54
N ILE A 98 1.17 -34.46 0.55
CA ILE A 98 2.32 -33.68 0.11
C ILE A 98 3.17 -33.36 1.33
N MET A 99 4.43 -33.79 1.31
CA MET A 99 5.38 -33.48 2.38
C MET A 99 5.93 -32.08 2.17
N MET A 100 5.40 -31.13 2.94
CA MET A 100 6.12 -29.91 3.26
C MET A 100 7.05 -30.24 4.44
N GLU A 101 8.16 -29.51 4.62
CA GLU A 101 9.03 -29.67 5.79
C GLU A 101 8.19 -29.66 7.09
N LYS A 102 8.72 -30.12 8.24
CA LYS A 102 8.01 -30.44 9.52
C LYS A 102 7.08 -29.35 10.11
N GLU A 103 6.78 -28.28 9.41
CA GLU A 103 5.82 -27.23 9.75
C GLU A 103 4.38 -27.56 9.36
N ARG A 104 3.46 -27.07 10.19
CA ARG A 104 2.01 -27.17 10.02
C ARG A 104 1.54 -26.20 8.93
N VAL A 105 0.76 -26.67 7.97
CA VAL A 105 0.05 -25.82 7.00
C VAL A 105 -1.19 -25.21 7.65
N VAL A 106 -1.42 -23.92 7.43
CA VAL A 106 -2.58 -23.18 7.98
C VAL A 106 -3.51 -22.63 6.90
N GLU A 107 -3.06 -22.60 5.65
CA GLU A 107 -3.84 -22.08 4.54
C GLU A 107 -3.42 -22.78 3.24
N ILE A 108 -4.40 -23.12 2.42
CA ILE A 108 -4.18 -23.65 1.07
C ILE A 108 -4.95 -22.82 0.06
N ALA A 109 -4.41 -22.74 -1.16
CA ALA A 109 -5.03 -21.98 -2.22
C ALA A 109 -4.74 -22.62 -3.58
N ALA A 110 -5.76 -22.63 -4.43
CA ALA A 110 -5.69 -23.04 -5.82
C ALA A 110 -6.65 -22.18 -6.62
N CYS A 111 -6.33 -21.93 -7.89
CA CYS A 111 -7.14 -21.08 -8.75
C CYS A 111 -7.64 -21.84 -9.99
N HIS A 112 -8.91 -21.65 -10.35
CA HIS A 112 -9.53 -22.32 -11.50
C HIS A 112 -8.87 -21.94 -12.85
N SER A 113 -8.39 -20.70 -13.00
CA SER A 113 -7.78 -20.22 -14.25
C SER A 113 -6.29 -20.52 -14.36
N ALA A 114 -5.70 -21.14 -13.33
CA ALA A 114 -4.28 -21.44 -13.29
C ALA A 114 -4.03 -22.91 -12.93
N HIS A 115 -2.86 -23.41 -13.33
CA HIS A 115 -2.35 -24.70 -12.85
C HIS A 115 -1.36 -24.48 -11.70
N THR A 116 -1.65 -23.50 -10.83
CA THR A 116 -0.79 -23.08 -9.71
C THR A 116 -1.49 -23.42 -8.41
N SER A 117 -0.71 -23.87 -7.45
CA SER A 117 -1.11 -24.15 -6.07
C SER A 117 -0.22 -23.36 -5.13
N ALA A 118 -0.78 -22.97 -3.99
CA ALA A 118 -0.06 -22.28 -2.93
C ALA A 118 -0.48 -22.79 -1.55
N ALA A 119 0.42 -22.67 -0.59
CA ALA A 119 0.14 -22.96 0.82
C ALA A 119 0.93 -22.02 1.73
N LYS A 120 0.38 -21.74 2.91
CA LYS A 120 1.05 -20.97 3.97
C LYS A 120 1.21 -21.83 5.21
N THR A 121 2.38 -21.78 5.82
CA THR A 121 2.66 -22.48 7.08
C THR A 121 2.38 -21.58 8.29
N GLN A 122 2.30 -22.19 9.48
CA GLN A 122 2.08 -21.48 10.74
C GLN A 122 3.20 -20.47 11.06
N SER A 123 4.43 -20.68 10.55
CA SER A 123 5.55 -19.74 10.70
C SER A 123 5.42 -18.49 9.80
N GLY A 124 4.43 -18.47 8.90
CA GLY A 124 4.20 -17.39 7.95
C GLY A 124 4.88 -17.60 6.60
N GLN A 125 5.58 -18.72 6.38
CA GLN A 125 6.21 -19.03 5.09
C GLN A 125 5.17 -19.39 4.03
N VAL A 126 5.30 -18.80 2.84
CA VAL A 126 4.41 -19.05 1.71
C VAL A 126 5.13 -19.86 0.63
N TYR A 127 4.52 -20.96 0.23
CA TYR A 127 5.01 -21.85 -0.81
C TYR A 127 4.12 -21.80 -2.05
N MET A 128 4.72 -22.01 -3.22
CA MET A 128 4.03 -22.09 -4.49
C MET A 128 4.57 -23.22 -5.37
N TRP A 129 3.71 -23.82 -6.18
CA TRP A 129 4.11 -24.83 -7.17
C TRP A 129 3.08 -24.94 -8.31
N GLY A 130 3.41 -25.70 -9.35
CA GLY A 130 2.65 -25.81 -10.58
C GLY A 130 3.16 -24.91 -11.70
N GLN A 131 2.26 -24.39 -12.53
CA GLN A 131 2.62 -23.50 -13.64
C GLN A 131 2.86 -22.07 -13.15
N CYS A 132 4.08 -21.58 -13.29
CA CYS A 132 4.53 -20.29 -12.75
C CYS A 132 5.27 -19.52 -13.84
N ARG A 133 4.63 -18.51 -14.47
CA ARG A 133 5.22 -17.72 -15.58
C ARG A 133 5.84 -18.56 -16.71
N GLY A 134 5.16 -19.64 -17.10
CA GLY A 134 5.61 -20.55 -18.15
C GLY A 134 6.55 -21.67 -17.68
N GLN A 135 6.97 -21.66 -16.41
CA GLN A 135 7.79 -22.72 -15.82
C GLN A 135 6.95 -23.68 -14.99
N SER A 136 7.30 -24.96 -15.06
CA SER A 136 6.64 -26.03 -14.29
C SER A 136 7.45 -26.33 -13.03
N VAL A 137 6.94 -25.89 -11.89
CA VAL A 137 7.51 -26.10 -10.56
C VAL A 137 6.85 -27.33 -9.95
N VAL A 138 7.59 -28.43 -9.80
CA VAL A 138 7.00 -29.74 -9.44
C VAL A 138 7.02 -30.06 -7.94
N LEU A 139 7.69 -29.23 -7.13
CA LEU A 139 7.76 -29.34 -5.67
C LEU A 139 7.37 -27.99 -5.05
N PRO A 140 6.81 -27.95 -3.82
CA PRO A 140 6.54 -26.71 -3.11
C PRO A 140 7.81 -25.84 -3.01
N HIS A 141 7.76 -24.65 -3.62
CA HIS A 141 8.89 -23.71 -3.64
C HIS A 141 8.60 -22.54 -2.69
N LEU A 142 9.53 -22.26 -1.78
CA LEU A 142 9.41 -21.15 -0.84
C LEU A 142 9.47 -19.80 -1.58
N THR A 143 8.61 -18.88 -1.19
CA THR A 143 8.51 -17.54 -1.79
C THR A 143 8.89 -16.43 -0.81
N HIS A 144 8.99 -15.20 -1.32
CA HIS A 144 9.17 -13.99 -0.52
C HIS A 144 7.84 -13.33 -0.11
N PHE A 145 6.69 -13.94 -0.40
CA PHE A 145 5.38 -13.34 -0.11
C PHE A 145 4.93 -13.58 1.33
N ALA A 146 4.07 -12.70 1.82
CA ALA A 146 3.49 -12.79 3.16
C ALA A 146 2.11 -13.49 3.17
N CYS A 147 1.43 -13.55 2.02
CA CYS A 147 0.11 -14.19 1.85
C CYS A 147 0.04 -15.00 0.55
N THR A 148 -0.93 -15.91 0.47
CA THR A 148 -1.14 -16.75 -0.73
C THR A 148 -1.72 -15.94 -1.91
N ASP A 149 -2.39 -14.82 -1.66
CA ASP A 149 -2.99 -13.98 -2.70
C ASP A 149 -1.94 -13.42 -3.66
N ASP A 150 -0.80 -12.97 -3.12
CA ASP A 150 0.30 -12.41 -3.89
C ASP A 150 0.87 -13.43 -4.90
N VAL A 151 0.82 -14.73 -4.57
CA VAL A 151 1.21 -15.80 -5.49
C VAL A 151 0.34 -15.75 -6.75
N PHE A 152 -0.98 -15.67 -6.61
CA PHE A 152 -1.86 -15.65 -7.76
C PHE A 152 -1.85 -14.29 -8.47
N ALA A 153 -1.71 -13.18 -7.75
CA ALA A 153 -1.52 -11.87 -8.35
C ALA A 153 -0.27 -11.80 -9.25
N CYS A 154 0.81 -12.49 -8.86
CA CYS A 154 2.08 -12.46 -9.58
C CYS A 154 2.25 -13.54 -10.66
N PHE A 155 1.59 -14.70 -10.49
CA PHE A 155 1.85 -15.90 -11.30
C PHE A 155 0.62 -16.47 -12.02
N ALA A 156 -0.60 -16.09 -11.65
CA ALA A 156 -1.79 -16.53 -12.38
C ALA A 156 -2.00 -15.72 -13.68
N THR A 157 -2.55 -16.35 -14.70
CA THR A 157 -2.92 -15.70 -15.97
C THR A 157 -4.35 -16.10 -16.34
N PRO A 158 -5.35 -15.20 -16.21
CA PRO A 158 -5.26 -13.82 -15.71
C PRO A 158 -4.87 -13.73 -14.23
N ALA A 159 -4.36 -12.58 -13.80
CA ALA A 159 -4.06 -12.31 -12.40
C ALA A 159 -5.39 -12.16 -11.63
N VAL A 160 -5.78 -13.22 -10.92
CA VAL A 160 -7.02 -13.30 -10.16
C VAL A 160 -6.72 -13.85 -8.77
N MET A 161 -7.42 -13.36 -7.75
CA MET A 161 -7.34 -13.92 -6.40
C MET A 161 -8.30 -15.11 -6.27
N TRP A 162 -7.95 -16.09 -5.43
CA TRP A 162 -8.77 -17.29 -5.18
C TRP A 162 -9.92 -17.03 -4.18
N ARG A 163 -9.78 -16.00 -3.35
CA ARG A 163 -10.81 -15.51 -2.43
C ARG A 163 -11.41 -14.20 -2.92
N LEU A 164 -12.68 -13.96 -2.59
CA LEU A 164 -13.31 -12.66 -2.77
C LEU A 164 -12.51 -11.63 -1.95
N LEU A 165 -12.33 -10.41 -2.46
CA LEU A 165 -11.77 -9.32 -1.66
C LEU A 165 -12.75 -9.07 -0.49
N SER A 166 -12.44 -9.64 0.67
CA SER A 166 -13.13 -9.31 1.91
C SER A 166 -12.54 -7.98 2.36
N VAL A 167 -13.23 -6.88 2.02
CA VAL A 167 -13.00 -5.61 2.72
C VAL A 167 -13.72 -5.79 4.05
N GLU A 168 -13.06 -6.44 5.01
CA GLU A 168 -13.54 -6.42 6.38
C GLU A 168 -13.56 -4.94 6.80
N GLN A 169 -14.73 -4.43 7.17
CA GLN A 169 -14.82 -3.21 7.96
C GLN A 169 -14.23 -3.56 9.32
N GLU A 170 -12.90 -3.55 9.43
CA GLU A 170 -12.26 -3.58 10.72
C GLU A 170 -12.67 -2.28 11.43
N ASP A 171 -13.42 -2.38 12.53
CA ASP A 171 -13.75 -1.27 13.45
C ASP A 171 -12.50 -0.67 14.12
N PHE A 172 -11.31 -1.10 13.73
CA PHE A 172 -10.02 -0.63 14.22
C PHE A 172 -9.37 0.26 13.17
N LEU A 173 -9.14 1.52 13.56
CA LEU A 173 -8.29 2.41 12.79
C LEU A 173 -6.91 1.77 12.63
N THR A 174 -6.34 1.83 11.43
CA THR A 174 -4.93 1.47 11.24
C THR A 174 -4.04 2.33 12.16
N VAL A 175 -2.80 1.90 12.40
CA VAL A 175 -1.86 2.69 13.23
C VAL A 175 -1.71 4.12 12.68
N ALA A 176 -1.66 4.28 11.35
CA ALA A 176 -1.59 5.58 10.71
C ALA A 176 -2.83 6.44 10.96
N GLU A 177 -4.03 5.86 10.84
CA GLU A 177 -5.29 6.57 11.10
C GLU A 177 -5.47 6.91 12.57
N SER A 178 -5.02 6.04 13.47
CA SER A 178 -5.01 6.29 14.91
C SER A 178 -4.10 7.46 15.26
N LEU A 179 -2.85 7.48 14.74
CA LEU A 179 -1.94 8.60 14.94
C LEU A 179 -2.48 9.91 14.33
N LYS A 180 -3.07 9.84 13.14
CA LYS A 180 -3.72 10.99 12.51
C LYS A 180 -4.83 11.58 13.39
N LYS A 181 -5.64 10.72 14.01
CA LYS A 181 -6.73 11.15 14.90
C LYS A 181 -6.21 11.84 16.18
N GLU A 182 -5.06 11.41 16.69
CA GLU A 182 -4.44 11.97 17.90
C GLU A 182 -3.64 13.26 17.66
N PHE A 183 -3.58 13.77 16.43
CA PHE A 183 -2.93 15.06 16.16
C PHE A 183 -3.69 16.22 16.82
N ASP A 184 -2.96 17.10 17.52
CA ASP A 184 -3.51 18.24 18.28
C ASP A 184 -4.47 17.84 19.43
N SER A 185 -4.34 16.60 19.94
CA SER A 185 -5.07 16.12 21.11
C SER A 185 -4.35 16.49 22.41
N PRO A 186 -4.98 17.23 23.33
CA PRO A 186 -4.37 17.58 24.61
C PRO A 186 -4.33 16.42 25.61
N GLU A 187 -5.07 15.33 25.36
CA GLU A 187 -5.17 14.19 26.29
C GLU A 187 -3.94 13.27 26.23
N THR A 188 -3.36 13.12 25.04
CA THR A 188 -2.30 12.14 24.73
C THR A 188 -0.93 12.79 24.49
N ALA A 189 -0.89 14.10 24.25
CA ALA A 189 0.32 14.84 23.96
C ALA A 189 1.26 14.98 25.17
N ASP A 190 2.57 14.85 24.90
CA ASP A 190 3.67 15.03 25.86
C ASP A 190 4.49 16.31 25.57
N LEU A 191 4.08 17.09 24.57
CA LEU A 191 4.70 18.34 24.15
C LEU A 191 3.67 19.27 23.50
N LYS A 192 3.82 20.58 23.70
CA LYS A 192 3.08 21.60 22.94
C LYS A 192 4.00 22.66 22.35
N PHE A 193 3.72 23.06 21.11
CA PHE A 193 4.34 24.22 20.47
C PHE A 193 3.45 25.44 20.63
N GLN A 194 4.04 26.59 20.93
CA GLN A 194 3.36 27.88 20.95
C GLN A 194 3.77 28.68 19.70
N VAL A 195 2.80 29.00 18.84
CA VAL A 195 3.01 29.75 17.60
C VAL A 195 1.91 30.81 17.49
N ASP A 196 2.28 32.07 17.29
CA ASP A 196 1.33 33.21 17.26
C ASP A 196 0.36 33.25 18.47
N GLY A 197 0.84 32.83 19.65
CA GLY A 197 0.03 32.76 20.87
C GLY A 197 -0.98 31.60 20.93
N LYS A 198 -0.97 30.69 19.95
CA LYS A 198 -1.78 29.47 19.93
C LYS A 198 -0.94 28.25 20.25
N TYR A 199 -1.56 27.22 20.84
CA TYR A 199 -0.90 25.96 21.16
C TYR A 199 -1.22 24.87 20.13
N ILE A 200 -0.24 24.02 19.86
CA ILE A 200 -0.38 22.81 19.03
C ILE A 200 0.16 21.62 19.83
N HIS A 201 -0.69 20.63 20.08
CA HIS A 201 -0.35 19.47 20.92
C HIS A 201 0.20 18.31 20.07
N VAL A 202 1.35 17.78 20.47
CA VAL A 202 2.09 16.78 19.69
C VAL A 202 2.81 15.76 20.58
N HIS A 203 3.36 14.73 19.95
CA HIS A 203 4.00 13.60 20.59
C HIS A 203 5.49 13.55 20.23
N LYS A 204 6.39 13.67 21.21
CA LYS A 204 7.85 13.64 21.03
C LYS A 204 8.31 12.41 20.26
N ALA A 205 7.68 11.25 20.50
CA ALA A 205 7.99 10.01 19.80
C ALA A 205 7.79 10.13 18.28
N VAL A 206 6.66 10.68 17.82
CA VAL A 206 6.36 10.85 16.40
C VAL A 206 7.35 11.82 15.76
N LEU A 207 7.64 12.94 16.43
CA LEU A 207 8.60 13.94 15.96
C LEU A 207 10.02 13.37 15.82
N LYS A 208 10.51 12.65 16.85
CA LYS A 208 11.82 11.98 16.85
C LYS A 208 11.94 10.91 15.76
N ILE A 209 10.85 10.22 15.41
CA ILE A 209 10.84 9.20 14.36
C ILE A 209 10.83 9.84 12.96
N ARG A 210 10.08 10.92 12.79
CA ARG A 210 9.73 11.45 11.47
C ARG A 210 10.59 12.61 11.00
N CYS A 211 11.26 13.33 11.90
CA CYS A 211 12.06 14.50 11.56
C CYS A 211 13.44 14.46 12.23
N GLU A 212 14.51 14.56 11.43
CA GLU A 212 15.90 14.53 11.92
C GLU A 212 16.22 15.75 12.79
N HIS A 213 15.64 16.91 12.46
CA HIS A 213 15.80 18.13 13.26
C HIS A 213 15.31 17.91 14.69
N PHE A 214 14.09 17.40 14.87
CA PHE A 214 13.55 17.08 16.20
C PHE A 214 14.28 15.92 16.87
N ARG A 215 14.73 14.92 16.12
CA ARG A 215 15.58 13.84 16.65
C ARG A 215 16.84 14.38 17.30
N THR A 216 17.46 15.38 16.68
CA THR A 216 18.68 16.03 17.20
C THR A 216 18.37 16.97 18.36
N MET A 217 17.31 17.78 18.23
CA MET A 217 16.84 18.73 19.24
C MET A 217 16.57 18.05 20.59
N PHE A 218 15.98 16.87 20.58
CA PHE A 218 15.61 16.13 21.79
C PHE A 218 16.64 15.08 22.23
N GLN A 219 17.91 15.20 21.83
CA GLN A 219 18.99 14.41 22.43
C GLN A 219 19.35 14.97 23.81
N SER A 220 19.74 14.08 24.73
CA SER A 220 19.92 14.28 26.17
C SER A 220 20.84 15.41 26.63
N TYR A 221 21.50 16.12 25.70
CA TYR A 221 22.41 17.23 25.99
C TYR A 221 21.74 18.62 25.91
N TRP A 222 20.47 18.70 25.48
CA TRP A 222 19.75 19.96 25.32
C TRP A 222 18.65 20.14 26.38
N ASN A 223 18.54 21.36 26.95
CA ASN A 223 17.52 21.73 27.95
C ASN A 223 16.07 21.64 27.44
N GLU A 224 15.86 21.38 26.15
CA GLU A 224 14.55 21.34 25.49
C GLU A 224 13.83 20.00 25.66
N ASP A 225 14.52 18.90 25.95
CA ASP A 225 13.87 17.61 26.25
C ASP A 225 13.02 17.68 27.53
N MET A 226 13.39 18.59 28.46
CA MET A 226 12.68 18.87 29.71
C MET A 226 11.56 19.91 29.55
N LYS A 227 11.44 20.59 28.40
CA LYS A 227 10.39 21.58 28.19
C LYS A 227 9.09 20.91 27.77
N GLU A 228 8.00 21.32 28.43
CA GLU A 228 6.64 20.99 28.00
C GLU A 228 6.15 21.93 26.90
N VAL A 229 6.74 23.13 26.79
CA VAL A 229 6.37 24.18 25.82
C VAL A 229 7.58 24.66 25.04
N ILE A 230 7.46 24.68 23.71
CA ILE A 230 8.46 25.25 22.80
C ILE A 230 7.82 26.40 22.02
N GLU A 231 8.41 27.59 22.12
CA GLU A 231 7.95 28.80 21.42
C GLU A 231 8.61 28.90 20.04
N ILE A 232 7.79 29.18 19.02
CA ILE A 232 8.23 29.35 17.63
C ILE A 232 7.72 30.70 17.12
N ASP A 233 8.66 31.61 16.86
CA ASP A 233 8.36 32.96 16.38
C ASP A 233 8.71 33.15 14.89
N GLN A 234 9.36 32.17 14.28
CA GLN A 234 9.91 32.28 12.91
C GLN A 234 8.88 31.99 11.82
N PHE A 235 7.83 31.24 12.15
CA PHE A 235 6.84 30.75 11.20
C PHE A 235 5.44 31.07 11.70
N SER A 236 4.52 31.31 10.77
CA SER A 236 3.12 31.53 11.11
C SER A 236 2.46 30.24 11.60
N TYR A 237 1.42 30.38 12.43
CA TYR A 237 0.63 29.27 12.92
C TYR A 237 0.15 28.28 11.83
N PRO A 238 -0.47 28.71 10.70
CA PRO A 238 -0.95 27.76 9.68
C PRO A 238 0.20 26.96 9.05
N VAL A 239 1.35 27.59 8.82
CA VAL A 239 2.53 26.93 8.25
C VAL A 239 3.10 25.89 9.21
N TYR A 240 3.32 26.28 10.48
CA TYR A 240 3.91 25.37 11.46
C TYR A 240 2.97 24.22 11.84
N ARG A 241 1.65 24.51 11.93
CA ARG A 241 0.64 23.47 12.16
C ARG A 241 0.61 22.45 11.03
N ALA A 242 0.62 22.89 9.78
CA ALA A 242 0.64 22.00 8.64
C ALA A 242 1.92 21.16 8.55
N PHE A 243 3.07 21.73 8.95
CA PHE A 243 4.31 20.97 9.08
C PHE A 243 4.16 19.83 10.10
N LEU A 244 3.66 20.12 11.29
CA LEU A 244 3.47 19.12 12.32
C LEU A 244 2.43 18.07 11.88
N GLU A 245 1.33 18.49 11.27
CA GLU A 245 0.30 17.59 10.73
C GLU A 245 0.85 16.65 9.64
N TYR A 246 1.76 17.15 8.80
CA TYR A 246 2.44 16.33 7.79
C TYR A 246 3.26 15.20 8.42
N LEU A 247 3.88 15.42 9.59
CA LEU A 247 4.63 14.36 10.28
C LEU A 247 3.74 13.18 10.70
N TYR A 248 2.45 13.45 10.95
CA TYR A 248 1.45 12.43 11.32
C TYR A 248 0.75 11.81 10.10
N THR A 249 0.50 12.60 9.06
CA THR A 249 -0.45 12.22 7.99
C THR A 249 0.18 11.98 6.64
N ASP A 250 1.45 12.34 6.45
CA ASP A 250 2.13 12.34 5.14
C ASP A 250 1.44 13.24 4.08
N SER A 251 0.50 14.08 4.50
CA SER A 251 -0.30 14.98 3.65
C SER A 251 -0.18 16.43 4.11
N VAL A 252 -0.30 17.37 3.17
CA VAL A 252 -0.36 18.81 3.47
C VAL A 252 -1.61 19.36 2.82
N ASP A 253 -2.41 20.06 3.61
CA ASP A 253 -3.56 20.82 3.14
C ASP A 253 -3.33 22.30 3.47
N LEU A 254 -2.74 23.01 2.51
CA LEU A 254 -2.48 24.44 2.60
C LEU A 254 -2.75 25.12 1.24
N PRO A 255 -3.19 26.38 1.25
CA PRO A 255 -3.23 27.18 0.04
C PRO A 255 -1.81 27.39 -0.51
N PRO A 256 -1.66 27.63 -1.83
CA PRO A 256 -0.35 27.78 -2.46
C PRO A 256 0.47 28.95 -1.91
N GLU A 257 -0.20 29.98 -1.38
CA GLU A 257 0.44 31.15 -0.77
C GLU A 257 1.18 30.78 0.53
N ASP A 258 0.52 30.01 1.41
CA ASP A 258 1.11 29.53 2.67
C ASP A 258 2.10 28.38 2.45
N ALA A 259 1.93 27.60 1.37
CA ALA A 259 2.83 26.50 1.02
C ALA A 259 4.27 26.96 0.77
N ILE A 260 4.51 28.24 0.48
CA ILE A 260 5.86 28.79 0.35
C ILE A 260 6.54 28.94 1.73
N GLY A 261 5.79 29.38 2.75
CA GLY A 261 6.32 29.38 4.13
C GLY A 261 6.68 27.97 4.59
N LEU A 262 5.87 26.98 4.19
CA LEU A 262 6.16 25.57 4.48
C LEU A 262 7.36 25.05 3.69
N LEU A 263 7.59 25.55 2.47
CA LEU A 263 8.77 25.22 1.65
C LEU A 263 10.06 25.72 2.30
N ASP A 264 10.03 26.91 2.88
CA ASP A 264 11.15 27.49 3.63
C ASP A 264 11.46 26.69 4.90
N LEU A 265 10.43 26.34 5.68
CA LEU A 265 10.54 25.46 6.83
C LEU A 265 11.12 24.10 6.45
N ALA A 266 10.59 23.48 5.38
CA ALA A 266 11.09 22.19 4.89
C ALA A 266 12.56 22.26 4.46
N THR A 267 13.00 23.41 3.93
CA THR A 267 14.40 23.64 3.57
C THR A 267 15.26 23.81 4.82
N SER A 268 14.80 24.59 5.79
CA SER A 268 15.47 24.83 7.08
C SER A 268 15.65 23.54 7.89
N TYR A 269 14.68 22.63 7.85
CA TYR A 269 14.74 21.34 8.56
C TYR A 269 15.23 20.18 7.68
N CYS A 270 15.70 20.45 6.46
CA CYS A 270 16.23 19.44 5.52
C CYS A 270 15.22 18.33 5.13
N GLU A 271 13.93 18.62 5.13
CA GLU A 271 12.84 17.71 4.80
C GLU A 271 12.57 17.64 3.28
N ASN A 272 13.37 16.85 2.56
CA ASN A 272 13.34 16.77 1.10
C ASN A 272 11.99 16.32 0.50
N ARG A 273 11.26 15.40 1.15
CA ARG A 273 9.96 14.92 0.66
C ARG A 273 8.91 16.03 0.76
N LEU A 274 8.89 16.75 1.89
CA LEU A 274 8.01 17.88 2.11
C LEU A 274 8.31 19.03 1.12
N LYS A 275 9.60 19.30 0.86
CA LYS A 275 10.04 20.28 -0.14
C LYS A 275 9.41 20.03 -1.51
N LYS A 276 9.49 18.78 -2.01
CA LYS A 276 8.87 18.38 -3.30
C LYS A 276 7.36 18.53 -3.28
N LEU A 277 6.72 18.18 -2.16
CA LEU A 277 5.27 18.26 -2.01
C LEU A 277 4.78 19.73 -2.04
N CYS A 278 5.47 20.64 -1.34
CA CYS A 278 5.17 22.07 -1.36
C CYS A 278 5.32 22.65 -2.78
N GLN A 279 6.42 22.33 -3.48
CA GLN A 279 6.61 22.75 -4.88
C GLN A 279 5.48 22.28 -5.79
N HIS A 280 4.97 21.06 -5.57
CA HIS A 280 3.85 20.52 -6.36
C HIS A 280 2.53 21.22 -6.08
N ILE A 281 2.24 21.54 -4.81
CA ILE A 281 1.05 22.32 -4.40
C ILE A 281 1.09 23.69 -5.08
N ILE A 282 2.22 24.38 -5.01
CA ILE A 282 2.38 25.72 -5.59
C ILE A 282 2.22 25.68 -7.12
N LYS A 283 2.84 24.71 -7.80
CA LYS A 283 2.75 24.58 -9.26
C LYS A 283 1.32 24.28 -9.75
N ARG A 284 0.52 23.57 -8.95
CA ARG A 284 -0.89 23.26 -9.29
C ARG A 284 -1.87 24.38 -8.92
N GLY A 285 -1.56 25.16 -7.89
CA GLY A 285 -2.43 26.21 -7.36
C GLY A 285 -2.15 27.61 -7.91
N ILE A 286 -1.22 27.75 -8.88
CA ILE A 286 -0.93 29.05 -9.49
C ILE A 286 -2.12 29.53 -10.33
N THR A 287 -2.52 30.77 -10.11
CA THR A 287 -3.58 31.49 -10.81
C THR A 287 -3.09 32.88 -11.16
N VAL A 288 -3.79 33.59 -12.04
CA VAL A 288 -3.44 34.96 -12.42
C VAL A 288 -3.37 35.89 -11.19
N GLU A 289 -4.30 35.73 -10.23
CA GLU A 289 -4.39 36.57 -9.04
C GLU A 289 -3.22 36.41 -8.07
N ASN A 290 -2.73 35.17 -7.90
CA ASN A 290 -1.66 34.87 -6.94
C ASN A 290 -0.27 34.71 -7.58
N ALA A 291 -0.17 34.65 -8.91
CA ALA A 291 1.09 34.36 -9.62
C ALA A 291 2.24 35.27 -9.21
N PHE A 292 1.98 36.56 -9.06
CA PHE A 292 3.01 37.54 -8.72
C PHE A 292 3.42 37.47 -7.24
N SER A 293 2.47 37.20 -6.33
CA SER A 293 2.74 36.94 -4.92
C SER A 293 3.62 35.69 -4.74
N LEU A 294 3.31 34.62 -5.50
CA LEU A 294 4.10 33.38 -5.50
C LEU A 294 5.50 33.61 -6.06
N LEU A 295 5.64 34.41 -7.12
CA LEU A 295 6.95 34.80 -7.67
C LEU A 295 7.77 35.57 -6.62
N SER A 296 7.15 36.56 -5.96
CA SER A 296 7.81 37.33 -4.91
C SER A 296 8.38 36.45 -3.81
N ALA A 297 7.58 35.49 -3.37
CA ALA A 297 7.94 34.63 -2.27
C ALA A 297 8.97 33.59 -2.74
N ALA A 298 8.90 33.08 -3.97
CA ALA A 298 9.95 32.24 -4.54
C ALA A 298 11.33 32.92 -4.55
N VAL A 299 11.39 34.22 -4.89
CA VAL A 299 12.64 35.01 -4.82
C VAL A 299 13.09 35.20 -3.38
N ARG A 300 12.17 35.54 -2.47
CA ARG A 300 12.48 35.76 -1.04
C ARG A 300 13.12 34.54 -0.38
N TYR A 301 12.68 33.34 -0.76
CA TYR A 301 13.15 32.07 -0.18
C TYR A 301 14.15 31.33 -1.07
N ASP A 302 14.75 31.99 -2.05
CA ASP A 302 15.81 31.45 -2.93
C ASP A 302 15.43 30.11 -3.60
N ALA A 303 14.18 30.02 -4.08
CA ALA A 303 13.63 28.82 -4.69
C ALA A 303 13.70 28.88 -6.24
N GLU A 304 14.90 28.74 -6.81
CA GLU A 304 15.18 28.92 -8.25
C GLU A 304 14.18 28.21 -9.20
N ASP A 305 13.93 26.91 -8.98
CA ASP A 305 13.00 26.12 -9.81
C ASP A 305 11.56 26.66 -9.82
N LEU A 306 11.15 27.24 -8.68
CA LEU A 306 9.82 27.78 -8.50
C LEU A 306 9.75 29.21 -9.05
N GLU A 307 10.80 30.00 -8.84
CA GLU A 307 10.94 31.33 -9.41
C GLU A 307 10.80 31.28 -10.94
N ASP A 308 11.57 30.40 -11.60
CA ASP A 308 11.54 30.27 -13.05
C ASP A 308 10.17 29.82 -13.58
N PHE A 309 9.46 28.97 -12.82
CA PHE A 309 8.11 28.53 -13.15
C PHE A 309 7.09 29.67 -13.01
N CYS A 310 7.07 30.35 -11.86
CA CYS A 310 6.20 31.49 -11.60
C CYS A 310 6.46 32.63 -12.58
N PHE A 311 7.73 32.89 -12.92
CA PHE A 311 8.12 33.90 -13.89
C PHE A 311 7.56 33.59 -15.28
N LYS A 312 7.71 32.36 -15.77
CA LYS A 312 7.14 31.94 -17.07
C LYS A 312 5.62 32.07 -17.09
N PHE A 313 4.95 31.70 -15.99
CA PHE A 313 3.50 31.88 -15.87
C PHE A 313 3.11 33.35 -15.95
N CYS A 314 3.81 34.23 -15.20
CA CYS A 314 3.56 35.66 -15.22
C CYS A 314 3.77 36.28 -16.60
N VAL A 315 4.80 35.86 -17.34
CA VAL A 315 5.06 36.35 -18.70
C VAL A 315 3.99 35.88 -19.70
N ASN A 316 3.54 34.63 -19.60
CA ASN A 316 2.49 34.11 -20.49
C ASN A 316 1.13 34.79 -20.28
N HIS A 317 0.85 35.24 -19.06
CA HIS A 317 -0.39 35.91 -18.67
C HIS A 317 -0.19 37.40 -18.35
N LEU A 318 0.85 38.03 -18.93
CA LEU A 318 1.33 39.36 -18.53
C LEU A 318 0.23 40.44 -18.55
N THR A 319 -0.64 40.42 -19.55
CA THR A 319 -1.74 41.40 -19.69
C THR A 319 -2.74 41.34 -18.55
N GLU A 320 -2.98 40.15 -17.99
CA GLU A 320 -3.95 39.94 -16.91
C GLU A 320 -3.25 40.12 -15.55
N VAL A 321 -2.02 39.59 -15.39
CA VAL A 321 -1.23 39.70 -14.16
C VAL A 321 -0.93 41.17 -13.81
N THR A 322 -0.64 42.01 -14.80
CA THR A 322 -0.39 43.46 -14.57
C THR A 322 -1.62 44.24 -14.10
N GLN A 323 -2.83 43.69 -14.26
CA GLN A 323 -4.07 44.29 -13.77
C GLN A 323 -4.43 43.84 -12.34
N THR A 324 -3.71 42.87 -11.78
CA THR A 324 -3.95 42.36 -10.42
C THR A 324 -3.46 43.33 -9.36
N THR A 325 -4.11 43.35 -8.21
CA THR A 325 -3.69 44.15 -7.05
C THR A 325 -2.31 43.76 -6.53
N ALA A 326 -1.97 42.47 -6.58
CA ALA A 326 -0.68 41.92 -6.16
C ALA A 326 0.50 42.52 -6.95
N PHE A 327 0.31 42.82 -8.24
CA PHE A 327 1.32 43.49 -9.05
C PHE A 327 1.57 44.95 -8.64
N TRP A 328 0.53 45.65 -8.19
CA TRP A 328 0.62 47.07 -7.80
C TRP A 328 1.08 47.31 -6.36
N GLN A 329 0.94 46.32 -5.48
CA GLN A 329 1.32 46.40 -4.06
C GLN A 329 2.81 46.09 -3.79
N MET A 330 3.65 46.09 -4.83
CA MET A 330 4.93 45.40 -4.82
C MET A 330 6.16 46.28 -4.55
N ASP A 331 7.24 45.61 -4.13
CA ASP A 331 8.55 46.23 -3.89
C ASP A 331 9.21 46.66 -5.22
N GLY A 332 9.55 47.95 -5.32
CA GLY A 332 10.12 48.55 -6.53
C GLY A 332 11.37 47.87 -7.14
N PRO A 333 12.29 47.26 -6.36
CA PRO A 333 13.42 46.50 -6.90
C PRO A 333 13.03 45.23 -7.66
N LEU A 334 12.15 44.41 -7.08
CA LEU A 334 11.65 43.18 -7.70
C LEU A 334 10.91 43.47 -9.00
N LEU A 335 10.12 44.55 -9.03
CA LEU A 335 9.43 44.98 -10.24
C LEU A 335 10.40 45.36 -11.36
N LYS A 336 11.49 46.08 -11.05
CA LYS A 336 12.51 46.44 -12.05
C LYS A 336 13.21 45.21 -12.60
N GLU A 337 13.54 44.25 -11.75
CA GLU A 337 14.17 42.99 -12.14
C GLU A 337 13.23 42.15 -13.03
N PHE A 338 11.96 42.04 -12.64
CA PHE A 338 10.93 41.39 -13.43
C PHE A 338 10.81 42.00 -14.84
N ILE A 339 10.69 43.33 -14.94
CA ILE A 339 10.60 44.03 -16.23
C ILE A 339 11.87 43.81 -17.07
N ALA A 340 13.04 43.86 -16.45
CA ALA A 340 14.31 43.63 -17.15
C ALA A 340 14.42 42.18 -17.68
N LYS A 341 14.02 41.18 -16.88
CA LYS A 341 14.00 39.75 -17.26
C LYS A 341 12.95 39.51 -18.35
N ALA A 342 11.74 40.08 -18.22
CA ALA A 342 10.66 39.97 -19.21
C ALA A 342 11.03 40.62 -20.56
N SER A 343 11.71 41.78 -20.54
CA SER A 343 12.22 42.45 -21.73
C SER A 343 13.23 41.60 -22.51
N LYS A 344 14.16 40.94 -21.81
CA LYS A 344 15.12 40.01 -22.42
C LYS A 344 14.42 38.80 -23.05
N CYS A 345 13.33 38.32 -22.47
CA CYS A 345 12.52 37.22 -22.98
C CYS A 345 11.59 37.61 -24.15
N GLY A 346 11.57 38.88 -24.57
CA GLY A 346 10.74 39.35 -25.68
C GLY A 346 9.27 39.52 -25.32
N ALA A 347 8.91 39.56 -24.03
CA ALA A 347 7.52 39.67 -23.55
C ALA A 347 6.79 40.95 -24.01
N PHE A 348 7.54 41.97 -24.45
CA PHE A 348 7.01 43.26 -24.92
C PHE A 348 7.16 43.47 -26.44
N LYS A 349 7.54 42.44 -27.20
CA LYS A 349 7.56 42.53 -28.67
C LYS A 349 6.17 42.19 -29.21
N ASN A 350 5.56 43.16 -29.90
CA ASN A 350 4.30 42.97 -30.65
C ASN A 350 4.44 41.90 -31.73
#